data_AF-A0A357N967-F1
#
_entry.id   AF-A0A357N967-F1
#
_cell.length_a   1.000
_cell.length_b   1.000
_cell.length_c   1.000
_cell.angle_alpha   90.00
_cell.angle_beta   90.00
_cell.angle_gamma   90.00
#
_symmetry.space_group_name_H-M   'P 1'
#
loop_
_entity.id
_entity.type
_entity.pdbx_description
1 polymer ?
#
loop_
_entity_poly.entity_id
_entity_poly.type
_entity_poly.pdbx_seq_one_letter_code
_entity_poly.pdbx_strand_id
1 'polypeptide(L)' 'MIISWNTTRQCNLQCRHCYRDAGERDRDELSAQEGRLLLAEIARAGFR' A
#
# COMPACT_ATOMS: atom_id res chain seq x y z
N MET A 1 -9.25 12.49 9.73
CA MET A 1 -8.42 12.61 8.51
C MET A 1 -8.10 11.21 8.05
N ILE A 2 -8.32 10.88 6.78
CA ILE A 2 -8.15 9.50 6.28
C ILE A 2 -6.91 9.46 5.39
N ILE A 3 -6.00 8.53 5.68
CA ILE A 3 -4.87 8.22 4.80
C ILE A 3 -5.22 6.91 4.08
N SER A 4 -5.10 6.93 2.77
CA SER A 4 -5.16 5.72 1.93
C SER A 4 -3.85 5.58 1.20
N TRP A 5 -3.25 4.40 1.33
CA TRP A 5 -1.98 4.04 0.72
C TRP A 5 -2.04 2.61 0.20
N ASN A 6 -1.17 2.31 -0.75
CA ASN A 6 -1.05 0.96 -1.29
C ASN A 6 0.39 0.53 -1.14
N THR A 7 0.61 -0.53 -0.35
CA THR A 7 1.94 -1.09 -0.11
C THR A 7 2.30 -2.19 -1.11
N THR A 8 1.31 -2.68 -1.86
CA THR A 8 1.47 -3.66 -2.92
C THR A 8 0.52 -3.41 -4.10
N ARG A 9 0.97 -3.73 -5.32
CA ARG A 9 0.17 -3.85 -6.54
C ARG A 9 -0.30 -5.28 -6.77
N GLN A 10 0.28 -6.27 -6.06
CA GLN A 10 -0.08 -7.66 -6.24
C GLN A 10 -1.56 -7.91 -5.92
N CYS A 11 -2.28 -8.51 -6.88
CA CYS A 11 -3.66 -8.94 -6.71
C CYS A 11 -3.89 -10.21 -7.52
N ASN A 12 -4.69 -11.13 -6.97
CA ASN A 12 -5.03 -12.39 -7.61
C ASN A 12 -6.19 -12.27 -8.62
N LEU A 13 -6.66 -11.06 -8.91
CA LEU A 13 -7.80 -10.77 -9.80
C LEU A 13 -7.41 -9.73 -10.85
N GLN A 14 -8.06 -9.78 -12.02
CA GLN A 14 -7.89 -8.80 -13.11
C GLN A 14 -9.25 -8.14 -13.43
N CYS A 15 -9.67 -7.19 -12.61
CA CYS A 15 -10.99 -6.56 -12.74
C CYS A 15 -11.03 -5.54 -13.89
N ARG A 16 -12.09 -5.52 -14.72
CA ARG A 16 -12.24 -4.54 -15.83
C ARG A 16 -12.25 -3.07 -15.40
N HIS A 17 -12.52 -2.82 -14.13
CA HIS A 17 -12.69 -1.49 -13.54
C HIS A 17 -11.60 -1.20 -12.49
N CYS A 18 -10.47 -1.93 -12.52
CA CYS A 18 -9.38 -1.72 -11.59
C CYS A 18 -8.65 -0.41 -11.91
N TYR A 19 -8.89 0.64 -11.12
CA TYR A 19 -8.23 1.94 -11.34
C TYR A 19 -6.71 1.90 -11.13
N ARG A 20 -6.20 0.89 -10.40
CA ARG A 20 -4.78 0.71 -10.09
C ARG A 20 -4.04 -0.19 -11.08
N ASP A 21 -4.78 -0.82 -12.00
CA ASP A 21 -4.25 -1.91 -12.83
C ASP A 21 -3.43 -2.92 -11.99
N ALA A 22 -4.02 -3.31 -10.85
CA ALA A 22 -3.42 -4.28 -9.92
C ALA A 22 -3.33 -5.66 -10.57
N GLY A 23 -2.29 -6.42 -10.22
CA GLY A 23 -1.99 -7.70 -10.85
C GLY A 23 -0.69 -8.28 -10.32
N GLU A 24 0.38 -8.21 -11.11
CA GLU A 24 1.70 -8.63 -10.65
C GLU A 24 2.29 -7.65 -9.64
N ARG A 25 3.17 -8.19 -8.78
CA ARG A 25 3.91 -7.42 -7.80
C ARG A 25 4.91 -6.50 -8.50
N ASP A 26 4.94 -5.22 -8.15
CA ASP A 26 5.98 -4.31 -8.63
C ASP A 26 7.31 -4.60 -7.93
N ARG A 27 8.41 -4.25 -8.62
CA ARG A 27 9.77 -4.50 -8.13
C ARG A 27 10.12 -3.63 -6.91
N ASP A 28 9.57 -2.43 -6.88
CA ASP A 28 9.90 -1.39 -5.89
C ASP A 28 8.75 -1.22 -4.88
N GLU A 29 8.28 -2.34 -4.32
CA GLU A 29 7.26 -2.34 -3.26
C GLU A 29 7.88 -2.44 -1.88
N LEU A 30 7.18 -1.90 -0.88
CA LEU A 30 7.60 -2.00 0.51
C LEU A 30 7.65 -3.47 0.96
N SER A 31 8.69 -3.80 1.71
CA SER A 31 8.72 -4.99 2.53
C SER A 31 7.70 -4.89 3.67
N ALA A 32 7.38 -6.03 4.30
CA ALA A 32 6.53 -6.05 5.49
C ALA A 32 7.12 -5.23 6.65
N GLN A 33 8.46 -5.10 6.72
CA GLN A 33 9.12 -4.30 7.74
C GLN A 33 8.95 -2.80 7.48
N GLU A 34 9.16 -2.37 6.25
CA GLU A 34 8.98 -0.97 5.86
C GLU A 34 7.51 -0.54 5.98
N GLY A 35 6.56 -1.43 5.63
CA GLY A 35 5.13 -1.17 5.84
C GLY A 35 4.76 -0.96 7.32
N ARG A 36 5.44 -1.64 8.26
CA ARG A 36 5.27 -1.39 9.70
C ARG A 36 5.90 -0.07 10.15
N LEU A 37 7.05 0.30 9.59
CA LEU A 37 7.69 1.58 9.86
C LEU A 37 6.81 2.75 9.37
N LEU A 38 6.25 2.62 8.18
CA LEU A 38 5.31 3.56 7.58
C LEU A 38 4.11 3.84 8.52
N LEU A 39 3.53 2.79 9.13
CA LEU A 39 2.46 2.93 10.13
C LEU A 39 2.93 3.69 11.38
N ALA A 40 4.12 3.37 11.88
CA ALA A 40 4.69 4.01 13.05
C ALA A 40 4.99 5.51 12.82
N GLU A 41 5.45 5.86 11.62
CA GLU A 41 5.74 7.25 11.25
C GLU A 41 4.47 8.11 11.17
N ILE A 42 3.36 7.56 10.67
CA ILE A 42 2.09 8.29 10.65
C ILE A 42 1.49 8.48 12.03
N ALA A 43 1.58 7.46 12.90
CA ALA A 43 1.21 7.63 14.29
C ALA A 43 2.07 8.73 14.95
N ARG A 44 3.38 8.74 14.69
CA ARG A 44 4.31 9.77 15.21
C ARG A 44 3.99 11.17 14.68
N ALA A 45 3.54 11.29 13.44
CA ALA A 45 3.10 12.56 12.85
C ALA A 45 1.77 13.09 13.42
N GLY A 46 1.14 12.37 14.37
CA GLY A 46 -0.04 12.83 15.11
C GLY A 46 -1.37 12.53 14.42
N PHE A 47 -1.35 11.71 13.36
CA PHE A 47 -2.56 11.20 12.74
C PHE A 47 -3.23 10.19 13.68
N ARG A 48 -4.54 10.34 13.89
CA ARG A 48 -5.38 9.49 14.74
C ARG A 48 -6.54 8.94 13.94
#